data_AF-T1B9B2-F1
#
_entry.id   AF-T1B9B2-F1
#
_cell.length_a   1.000
_cell.length_b   1.000
_cell.length_c   1.000
_cell.angle_alpha   90.00
_cell.angle_beta   90.00
_cell.angle_gamma   90.00
#
_symmetry.space_group_name_H-M   'P 1'
#
loop_
_entity.id
_entity.type
_entity.pdbx_description
1 polymer ?
#
loop_
_entity_poly.entity_id
_entity_poly.type
_entity_poly.pdbx_seq_one_letter_code
_entity_poly.pdbx_strand_id
1 'polypeptide(L)' 'MSGSEPPHPKVPTGIAGLDQMLRGGLPAGHVVLVTGLPGTGKTCFGLQFLMAGVARGET' A
#
# COMPACT_ATOMS: atom_id res chain seq x y z
N MET A 1 -21.80 -20.15 -10.34
CA MET A 1 -20.73 -19.67 -11.24
C MET A 1 -20.29 -18.30 -10.72
N SER A 2 -19.36 -18.24 -9.78
CA SER A 2 -18.87 -16.96 -9.27
C SER A 2 -17.62 -16.59 -10.07
N GLY A 3 -17.79 -15.71 -11.04
CA GLY A 3 -16.68 -15.18 -11.83
C GLY A 3 -15.65 -14.55 -10.90
N SER A 4 -14.39 -14.92 -11.04
CA SER A 4 -13.27 -14.28 -10.37
C SER A 4 -13.21 -12.82 -10.80
N GLU A 5 -13.44 -11.89 -9.86
CA GLU A 5 -13.22 -10.46 -10.08
C GLU A 5 -11.78 -10.27 -10.60
N PRO A 6 -11.56 -9.46 -11.65
CA PRO A 6 -10.22 -9.25 -12.19
C PRO A 6 -9.31 -8.68 -11.09
N PRO A 7 -8.02 -9.07 -11.06
CA PRO A 7 -7.10 -8.60 -10.02
C PRO A 7 -7.06 -7.07 -10.00
N HIS A 8 -7.39 -6.48 -8.85
CA HIS A 8 -7.32 -5.03 -8.68
C HIS A 8 -5.89 -4.54 -8.94
N PRO A 9 -5.72 -3.40 -9.63
CA PRO A 9 -4.42 -2.75 -9.73
C PRO A 9 -3.83 -2.54 -8.34
N LYS A 10 -2.52 -2.75 -8.19
CA LYS A 10 -1.83 -2.55 -6.91
C LYS A 10 -0.90 -1.36 -6.96
N VAL A 11 -0.83 -0.65 -5.84
CA VAL A 11 0.05 0.50 -5.63
C VAL A 11 1.18 0.07 -4.68
N PRO A 12 2.45 0.11 -5.13
CA PRO A 12 3.59 -0.21 -4.28
C PRO A 12 3.68 0.72 -3.08
N THR A 13 3.95 0.16 -1.91
CA THR A 13 4.10 0.90 -0.66
C THR A 13 5.40 1.69 -0.59
N GLY A 14 6.39 1.34 -1.41
CA GLY A 14 7.75 1.87 -1.32
C GLY A 14 8.62 1.14 -0.30
N ILE A 15 8.07 0.12 0.37
CA ILE A 15 8.79 -0.74 1.33
C ILE A 15 8.94 -2.11 0.67
N ALA A 16 10.11 -2.39 0.10
CA ALA A 16 10.34 -3.58 -0.73
C ALA A 16 9.89 -4.90 -0.08
N GLY A 17 10.20 -5.10 1.21
CA GLY A 17 9.79 -6.31 1.94
C GLY A 17 8.27 -6.44 2.09
N LEU A 18 7.59 -5.32 2.36
CA LEU A 18 6.14 -5.30 2.48
C LEU A 18 5.46 -5.50 1.12
N ASP A 19 5.99 -4.88 0.07
CA ASP A 19 5.48 -5.05 -1.29
C ASP A 19 5.60 -6.51 -1.75
N GLN A 20 6.68 -7.19 -1.39
CA GLN A 20 6.82 -8.63 -1.63
C GLN A 20 5.75 -9.44 -0.86
N MET A 21 5.56 -9.14 0.43
CA MET A 21 4.54 -9.82 1.26
C MET A 21 3.12 -9.60 0.72
N LEU A 22 2.82 -8.39 0.26
CA LEU A 22 1.53 -8.01 -0.31
C LEU A 22 1.38 -8.39 -1.80
N ARG A 23 2.42 -8.98 -2.41
CA ARG A 23 2.46 -9.35 -3.83
C ARG A 23 2.19 -8.15 -4.76
N GLY A 24 2.95 -7.08 -4.58
CA GLY A 24 2.91 -5.86 -5.41
C GLY A 24 2.30 -4.62 -4.75
N GLY A 25 1.95 -4.67 -3.46
CA GLY A 25 1.48 -3.52 -2.69
C GLY A 25 -0.02 -3.50 -2.38
N LEU A 26 -0.56 -2.31 -2.13
CA LEU A 26 -1.94 -2.09 -1.67
C LEU A 26 -2.94 -2.06 -2.83
N PRO A 27 -4.21 -2.47 -2.63
CA PRO A 27 -5.23 -2.38 -3.68
C PRO A 27 -5.53 -0.92 -4.03
N ALA A 28 -5.44 -0.56 -5.31
CA ALA A 28 -5.72 0.78 -5.80
C ALA A 28 -7.22 1.11 -5.68
N GLY A 29 -7.55 2.36 -5.36
CA GLY A 29 -8.94 2.83 -5.25
C GLY A 29 -9.70 2.30 -4.02
N HIS A 30 -8.99 1.72 -3.04
CA HIS A 30 -9.57 1.17 -1.83
C HIS A 30 -9.14 1.95 -0.59
N VAL A 31 -10.00 1.94 0.44
CA VAL A 31 -9.64 2.41 1.77
C VAL A 31 -8.87 1.30 2.49
N VAL A 32 -7.65 1.61 2.95
CA VAL A 32 -6.80 0.69 3.70
C VAL A 32 -6.64 1.22 5.13
N LEU A 33 -7.00 0.42 6.13
CA LEU A 33 -6.82 0.76 7.54
C LEU A 33 -5.49 0.21 8.06
N VAL A 34 -4.62 1.10 8.54
CA VAL A 34 -3.34 0.73 9.17
C VAL A 34 -3.48 0.86 10.70
N THR A 35 -3.39 -0.25 11.43
CA THR A 35 -3.57 -0.28 12.90
C THR A 35 -2.32 -0.77 13.62
N GLY A 36 -2.21 -0.43 14.91
CA GLY A 36 -1.13 -0.88 15.78
C GLY A 36 -0.99 -0.01 17.03
N LEU A 37 -0.28 -0.53 18.03
CA LEU A 37 0.00 0.16 19.31
C LEU A 37 0.72 1.52 19.10
N PRO A 38 0.73 2.42 20.10
CA PRO A 38 1.56 3.63 20.05
C PRO A 38 3.03 3.29 19.75
N GLY A 39 3.69 4.12 18.94
CA GLY A 39 5.11 3.91 18.60
C GLY A 39 5.40 2.89 17.49
N THR A 40 4.41 2.16 16.94
CA THR A 40 4.63 1.15 15.89
C THR A 40 4.91 1.70 14.48
N GLY A 41 5.10 3.01 14.34
CA GLY A 41 5.50 3.61 13.06
C GLY A 41 4.39 3.86 12.03
N LYS A 42 3.10 3.85 12.40
CA LYS A 42 1.96 4.11 11.48
C LYS A 42 2.11 5.41 10.68
N THR A 43 2.49 6.51 11.36
CA THR A 43 2.75 7.80 10.70
C THR A 43 3.95 7.72 9.77
N CYS A 44 5.00 7.01 10.19
CA CYS A 44 6.19 6.80 9.35
C CYS A 44 5.84 5.99 8.10
N PHE A 45 5.04 4.93 8.23
CA PHE A 45 4.50 4.16 7.11
C PHE A 45 3.71 5.06 6.14
N GLY A 46 2.80 5.89 6.64
CA GLY A 46 2.04 6.82 5.81
C GLY A 46 2.93 7.80 5.06
N LEU A 47 3.94 8.38 5.72
CA LEU A 47 4.90 9.28 5.08
C LEU A 47 5.76 8.56 4.03
N GLN A 48 6.23 7.34 4.30
CA GLN A 48 6.98 6.55 3.33
C GLN A 48 6.13 6.25 2.08
N PHE A 49 4.86 5.88 2.27
CA PHE A 49 3.92 5.68 1.17
C PHE A 49 3.75 6.95 0.31
N LEU A 50 3.53 8.10 0.96
CA LEU A 50 3.38 9.38 0.27
C LEU A 50 4.67 9.80 -0.45
N MET A 51 5.83 9.66 0.20
CA MET A 51 7.13 9.97 -0.41
C MET A 51 7.41 9.07 -1.61
N ALA A 52 7.06 7.79 -1.54
CA ALA A 52 7.17 6.86 -2.66
C ALA A 52 6.25 7.27 -3.82
N GLY A 53 5.02 7.73 -3.53
CA GLY A 53 4.11 8.30 -4.53
C GLY A 53 4.71 9.53 -5.22
N VAL A 54 5.22 10.49 -4.45
CA VAL A 54 5.90 11.69 -4.98
C VAL A 54 7.09 11.31 -5.86
N ALA A 55 7.92 10.35 -5.43
CA ALA A 55 9.06 9.86 -6.21
C ALA A 55 8.66 9.19 -7.54
N ARG A 56 7.43 8.69 -7.64
CA ARG A 56 6.84 8.13 -8.87
C ARG A 56 6.06 9.16 -9.70
N GLY A 57 5.96 10.41 -9.23
CA GLY A 57 5.21 11.48 -9.90
C GLY A 57 3.70 11.44 -9.66
N GLU A 58 3.25 10.78 -8.59
CA GLU A 58 1.85 10.80 -8.14
C GLU A 58 1.56 12.12 -7.41
N THR A 59 0.36 12.69 -7.61
CA THR A 59 -0.09 13.99 -7.04
C THR A 59 -1.43 13.88 -6.37
#